data_AF-A0A068QWT6-F1
#
_entry.id   AF-A0A068QWT6-F1
#
_cell.length_a   1.000
_cell.length_b   1.000
_cell.length_c   1.000
_cell.angle_alpha   90.00
_cell.angle_beta   90.00
_cell.angle_gamma   90.00
#
_symmetry.space_group_name_H-M   'P 1'
#
loop_
_entity.id
_entity.type
_entity.pdbx_description
1 polymer ?
#
loop_
_entity_poly.entity_id
_entity_poly.type
_entity_poly.pdbx_seq_one_letter_code
_entity_poly.pdbx_strand_id
1 'polypeptide(L)'
;MDIRTQFDWFGSLLAPLSDEQIGKGLADNDPTWEYIDSEMMKFGSLSHGSLDVEAIQRQALQVLRENSKDFRLVVHLLRTLQHVGNPAELILAMELLADYVKNYWEKGWPTKPQLKRRMAQQVLKRFDAAQGSFIERASKSERDEAQGALAHLAQCWHAHEGELAKDVDQLRIRYNRQPEAVPVEIKPAPASTAEPTAPAPQGGEVAPIPDVDVNSSSDKAWKQTLMTVADLLCERHPDSPIGYSLRRHAVWHTITAAPMANATGKTPLAPASADRTADYLARLPAADNKLLQQIEQSLTLAPYWLDGHAIAAQAALQLGYGHVAQAMRDALNAFLDRLPVLKTLSFSDMSPFISPETLDWLAPEGVATGQGSLSADQAAIWQCFQQQGLAAALNMLEAHQQQLTEPRDQCYGQLLNAQLLEEAGMTALAQQHYRNLLHTGQHMQLTQWEPSLLALLTEKLAEKGPSSLKETAANRSVNP
;
A
#
# COMPACT_ATOMS: atom_id res chain seq x y z
N MET A 1 12.27 25.75 -14.39
CA MET A 1 12.31 26.57 -15.62
C MET A 1 10.88 26.83 -16.05
N ASP A 2 10.60 27.97 -16.69
CA ASP A 2 9.26 28.27 -17.20
C ASP A 2 8.97 27.36 -18.41
N ILE A 3 7.98 26.46 -18.25
CA ILE A 3 7.54 25.50 -19.27
C ILE A 3 7.26 26.17 -20.62
N ARG A 4 6.74 27.41 -20.61
CA ARG A 4 6.41 28.15 -21.83
C ARG A 4 7.64 28.54 -22.65
N THR A 5 8.80 28.62 -22.01
CA THR A 5 10.08 28.97 -22.66
C THR A 5 10.96 27.76 -22.96
N GLN A 6 10.58 26.57 -22.49
CA GLN A 6 11.38 25.35 -22.63
C GLN A 6 11.52 24.90 -24.09
N PHE A 7 10.45 25.06 -24.87
CA PHE A 7 10.44 24.75 -26.29
C PHE A 7 9.69 25.83 -27.06
N ASP A 8 9.93 25.88 -28.37
CA ASP A 8 9.10 26.65 -29.29
C ASP A 8 7.81 25.87 -29.62
N TRP A 9 6.89 25.85 -28.65
CA TRP A 9 5.65 25.07 -28.69
C TRP A 9 4.77 25.47 -29.87
N PHE A 10 4.45 26.77 -29.96
CA PHE A 10 3.58 27.32 -30.98
C PHE A 10 4.26 27.36 -32.36
N GLY A 11 5.55 27.73 -32.43
CA GLY A 11 6.27 27.74 -33.69
C GLY A 11 6.41 26.33 -34.30
N SER A 12 6.57 25.29 -33.48
CA SER A 12 6.56 23.91 -33.97
C SER A 12 5.16 23.46 -34.42
N LEU A 13 4.12 23.77 -33.64
CA LEU A 13 2.75 23.39 -33.98
C LEU A 13 2.27 24.08 -35.26
N LEU A 14 2.58 25.36 -35.43
CA LEU A 14 2.11 26.21 -36.53
C LEU A 14 3.08 26.27 -37.72
N ALA A 15 4.20 25.53 -37.66
CA ALA A 15 5.15 25.46 -38.77
C ALA A 15 4.44 25.09 -40.08
N PRO A 16 4.72 25.80 -41.18
CA PRO A 16 4.06 25.58 -42.45
C PRO A 16 4.44 24.21 -43.03
N LEU A 17 3.43 23.38 -43.32
CA LEU A 17 3.56 22.10 -44.01
C LEU A 17 2.67 22.10 -45.26
N SER A 18 2.97 21.22 -46.22
CA SER A 18 2.10 21.07 -47.40
C SER A 18 0.73 20.49 -47.01
N ASP A 19 -0.32 20.77 -47.80
CA ASP A 19 -1.66 20.21 -47.53
C ASP A 19 -1.64 18.67 -47.51
N GLU A 20 -0.75 18.04 -48.30
CA GLU A 20 -0.55 16.58 -48.29
C GLU A 20 0.01 16.08 -46.95
N GLN A 21 0.99 16.78 -46.37
CA GLN A 21 1.56 16.44 -45.07
C GLN A 21 0.59 16.65 -43.91
N ILE A 22 -0.25 17.69 -43.99
CA ILE A 22 -1.28 17.98 -42.98
C ILE A 22 -2.35 16.88 -42.98
N GLY A 23 -2.81 16.45 -44.16
CA GLY A 23 -3.87 15.43 -44.31
C GLY A 23 -3.41 13.98 -44.12
N LYS A 24 -2.10 13.72 -44.10
CA LYS A 24 -1.54 12.38 -43.97
C LYS A 24 -1.24 12.03 -42.51
N GLY A 25 -1.78 10.89 -42.07
CA GLY A 25 -1.47 10.32 -40.76
C GLY A 25 -0.07 9.75 -40.71
N LEU A 26 0.51 9.71 -39.51
CA LEU A 26 1.77 9.02 -39.27
C LEU A 26 1.60 7.52 -39.52
N ALA A 27 2.60 6.93 -40.19
CA ALA A 27 2.60 5.49 -40.43
C ALA A 27 2.89 4.76 -39.11
N ASP A 28 2.21 3.64 -38.87
CA ASP A 28 2.37 2.90 -37.61
C ASP A 28 3.79 2.32 -37.45
N ASN A 29 4.57 2.24 -38.54
CA ASN A 29 5.98 1.83 -38.56
C ASN A 29 6.97 3.00 -38.59
N ASP A 30 6.51 4.25 -38.41
CA ASP A 30 7.42 5.38 -38.25
C ASP A 30 8.15 5.24 -36.89
N PRO A 31 9.50 5.19 -36.86
CA PRO A 31 10.24 4.93 -35.63
C PRO A 31 9.99 5.97 -34.52
N THR A 32 9.74 7.22 -34.90
CA THR A 32 9.49 8.31 -33.96
C THR A 32 8.09 8.18 -33.37
N TRP A 33 7.11 7.82 -34.20
CA TRP A 33 5.75 7.54 -33.77
C TRP A 33 5.67 6.30 -32.87
N GLU A 34 6.33 5.21 -33.24
CA GLU A 34 6.36 3.97 -32.45
C GLU A 34 7.01 4.19 -31.07
N TYR A 35 8.11 4.96 -31.03
CA TYR A 35 8.72 5.37 -29.77
C TYR A 35 7.74 6.18 -28.91
N ILE A 36 7.13 7.24 -29.46
CA ILE A 36 6.19 8.08 -28.71
C ILE A 36 4.99 7.26 -28.23
N ASP A 37 4.36 6.44 -29.08
CA ASP A 37 3.19 5.65 -28.68
C ASP A 37 3.54 4.61 -27.61
N SER A 38 4.68 3.92 -27.74
CA SER A 38 5.14 2.93 -26.76
C SER A 38 5.50 3.57 -25.40
N GLU A 39 6.13 4.74 -25.37
CA GLU A 39 6.36 5.48 -24.12
C GLU A 39 5.04 5.95 -23.51
N MET A 40 4.08 6.38 -24.33
CA MET A 40 2.77 6.83 -23.88
C MET A 40 1.87 5.69 -23.35
N MET A 41 2.18 4.44 -23.68
CA MET A 41 1.56 3.25 -23.05
C MET A 41 2.07 3.02 -21.62
N LYS A 42 3.26 3.53 -21.29
CA LYS A 42 3.81 3.45 -19.92
C LYS A 42 3.24 4.52 -19.00
N PHE A 43 2.63 5.59 -19.55
CA PHE A 43 1.96 6.63 -18.75
C PHE A 43 0.83 6.04 -17.90
N GLY A 44 0.95 6.14 -16.57
CA GLY A 44 0.01 5.53 -15.61
C GLY A 44 0.29 4.06 -15.29
N SER A 45 1.41 3.51 -15.78
CA SER A 45 1.92 2.20 -15.39
C SER A 45 2.99 2.33 -14.30
N LEU A 46 3.43 1.20 -13.74
CA LEU A 46 4.48 1.14 -12.70
C LEU A 46 5.84 1.69 -13.17
N SER A 47 6.03 1.87 -14.49
CA SER A 47 7.23 2.46 -15.11
C SER A 47 7.10 3.96 -15.35
N HIS A 48 6.08 4.63 -14.81
CA HIS A 48 5.85 6.06 -15.04
C HIS A 48 7.04 6.95 -14.60
N GLY A 49 7.81 6.52 -13.60
CA GLY A 49 9.00 7.24 -13.12
C GLY A 49 10.25 7.14 -14.02
N SER A 50 10.26 6.25 -15.03
CA SER A 50 11.38 6.12 -15.98
C SER A 50 11.15 6.85 -17.30
N LEU A 51 10.06 7.62 -17.41
CA LEU A 51 9.69 8.31 -18.65
C LEU A 51 10.44 9.62 -18.78
N ASP A 52 11.17 9.77 -19.88
CA ASP A 52 11.73 11.06 -20.28
C ASP A 52 10.66 11.88 -21.01
N VAL A 53 9.84 12.58 -20.23
CA VAL A 53 8.73 13.40 -20.74
C VAL A 53 9.25 14.51 -21.67
N GLU A 54 10.43 15.07 -21.38
CA GLU A 54 11.04 16.10 -22.21
C GLU A 54 11.48 15.56 -23.57
N ALA A 55 12.02 14.33 -23.62
CA ALA A 55 12.36 13.68 -24.88
C ALA A 55 11.11 13.41 -25.73
N ILE A 56 10.02 12.94 -25.13
CA ILE A 56 8.74 12.73 -25.83
C ILE A 56 8.23 14.05 -26.41
N GLN A 57 8.21 15.12 -25.60
CA GLN A 57 7.78 16.44 -26.04
C GLN A 57 8.63 16.97 -27.19
N ARG A 58 9.96 16.87 -27.08
CA ARG A 58 10.91 17.32 -28.11
C ARG A 58 10.69 16.60 -29.45
N GLN A 59 10.58 15.28 -29.42
CA GLN A 59 10.35 14.48 -30.63
C GLN A 59 8.97 14.76 -31.24
N ALA A 60 7.92 14.87 -30.41
CA ALA A 60 6.59 15.21 -30.89
C ALA A 60 6.55 16.60 -31.55
N LEU A 61 7.20 17.60 -30.95
CA LEU A 61 7.29 18.95 -31.52
C LEU A 61 8.09 18.96 -32.84
N GLN A 62 9.17 18.18 -32.94
CA GLN A 62 9.92 18.06 -34.19
C GLN A 62 9.06 17.45 -35.31
N VAL A 63 8.34 16.37 -35.03
CA VAL A 63 7.45 15.73 -36.01
C VAL A 63 6.31 16.67 -36.42
N LEU A 64 5.74 17.43 -35.49
CA LEU A 64 4.76 18.47 -35.78
C LEU A 64 5.33 19.55 -36.69
N ARG A 65 6.59 19.93 -36.49
CA ARG A 65 7.26 20.99 -37.26
C ARG A 65 7.57 20.56 -38.69
N GLU A 66 8.03 19.34 -38.89
CA GLU A 66 8.69 18.91 -40.14
C GLU A 66 7.86 17.95 -40.99
N ASN A 67 6.99 17.13 -40.36
CA ASN A 67 6.50 15.90 -40.99
C ASN A 67 4.98 15.80 -41.09
N SER A 68 4.24 16.06 -40.01
CA SER A 68 2.79 15.79 -39.97
C SER A 68 2.04 16.67 -38.97
N LYS A 69 0.74 16.89 -39.20
CA LYS A 69 -0.20 17.46 -38.22
C LYS A 69 -1.22 16.42 -37.73
N ASP A 70 -0.83 15.15 -37.64
CA ASP A 70 -1.67 14.07 -37.11
C ASP A 70 -2.17 14.38 -35.70
N PHE A 71 -3.49 14.37 -35.51
CA PHE A 71 -4.11 14.70 -34.23
C PHE A 71 -3.77 13.68 -33.13
N ARG A 72 -3.44 12.42 -33.47
CA ARG A 72 -2.96 11.44 -32.48
C ARG A 72 -1.71 11.95 -31.78
N LEU A 73 -0.75 12.46 -32.55
CA LEU A 73 0.48 13.01 -32.01
C LEU A 73 0.21 14.20 -31.07
N VAL A 74 -0.70 15.10 -31.47
CA VAL A 74 -1.14 16.22 -30.63
C VAL A 74 -1.78 15.71 -29.34
N VAL A 75 -2.63 14.69 -29.40
CA VAL A 75 -3.25 14.09 -28.21
C VAL A 75 -2.22 13.52 -27.23
N HIS A 76 -1.14 12.88 -27.73
CA HIS A 76 -0.04 12.42 -26.89
C HIS A 76 0.75 13.59 -26.30
N LEU A 77 1.08 14.60 -27.10
CA LEU A 77 1.76 15.81 -26.65
C LEU A 77 0.97 16.49 -25.52
N LEU A 78 -0.33 16.74 -25.72
CA LEU A 78 -1.21 17.32 -24.72
C LEU A 78 -1.29 16.47 -23.45
N ARG A 79 -1.28 15.14 -23.58
CA ARG A 79 -1.29 14.23 -22.43
C ARG A 79 -0.04 14.39 -21.55
N THR A 80 1.12 14.74 -22.12
CA THR A 80 2.33 15.03 -21.33
C THR A 80 2.16 16.27 -20.45
N LEU A 81 1.49 17.31 -20.95
CA LEU A 81 1.23 18.57 -20.26
C LEU A 81 0.06 18.46 -19.25
N GLN A 82 -0.88 17.55 -19.50
CA GLN A 82 -2.05 17.36 -18.63
C GLN A 82 -1.76 16.51 -17.37
N HIS A 83 -0.58 15.89 -17.27
CA HIS A 83 -0.33 14.84 -16.28
C HIS A 83 -0.06 15.39 -14.85
N VAL A 84 0.74 16.45 -14.72
CA VAL A 84 1.25 16.93 -13.42
C VAL A 84 0.28 17.89 -12.73
N GLY A 85 -0.78 18.31 -13.42
CA GLY A 85 -1.77 19.25 -12.89
C GLY A 85 -1.21 20.66 -12.62
N ASN A 86 -0.06 20.99 -13.21
CA ASN A 86 0.56 22.31 -13.12
C ASN A 86 -0.30 23.33 -13.93
N PRO A 87 -0.74 24.45 -13.33
CA PRO A 87 -1.56 25.44 -14.01
C PRO A 87 -0.97 25.95 -15.34
N ALA A 88 0.33 26.25 -15.38
CA ALA A 88 0.98 26.77 -16.58
C ALA A 88 1.01 25.74 -17.73
N GLU A 89 1.26 24.47 -17.42
CA GLU A 89 1.23 23.37 -18.41
C GLU A 89 -0.19 23.12 -18.93
N LEU A 90 -1.20 23.18 -18.05
CA LEU A 90 -2.60 23.01 -18.44
C LEU A 90 -3.07 24.15 -19.35
N ILE A 91 -2.71 25.39 -19.04
CA ILE A 91 -3.04 26.54 -19.89
C ILE A 91 -2.35 26.40 -21.25
N LEU A 92 -1.05 26.08 -21.26
CA LEU A 92 -0.31 25.84 -22.50
C LEU A 92 -0.96 24.73 -23.35
N ALA A 93 -1.41 23.64 -22.73
CA ALA A 93 -2.12 22.58 -23.42
C ALA A 93 -3.47 23.05 -24.00
N MET A 94 -4.21 23.92 -23.30
CA MET A 94 -5.45 24.51 -23.82
C MET A 94 -5.19 25.42 -25.02
N GLU A 95 -4.14 26.25 -24.94
CA GLU A 95 -3.71 27.14 -26.02
C GLU A 95 -3.29 26.35 -27.26
N LEU A 96 -2.45 25.32 -27.10
CA LEU A 96 -2.00 24.45 -28.19
C LEU A 96 -3.18 23.71 -28.84
N LEU A 97 -4.14 23.23 -28.04
CA LEU A 97 -5.34 22.60 -28.58
C LEU A 97 -6.19 23.61 -29.37
N ALA A 98 -6.37 24.83 -28.86
CA ALA A 98 -7.12 25.88 -29.54
C ALA A 98 -6.49 26.25 -30.89
N ASP A 99 -5.17 26.41 -30.93
CA ASP A 99 -4.43 26.70 -32.16
C ASP A 99 -4.46 25.53 -33.14
N TYR A 100 -4.33 24.29 -32.66
CA TYR A 100 -4.47 23.14 -33.54
C TYR A 100 -5.87 23.07 -34.15
N VAL A 101 -6.92 23.26 -33.34
CA VAL A 101 -8.30 23.20 -33.83
C VAL A 101 -8.55 24.30 -34.85
N LYS A 102 -8.13 25.53 -34.56
CA LYS A 102 -8.30 26.69 -35.44
C LYS A 102 -7.67 26.48 -36.82
N ASN A 103 -6.47 25.90 -36.88
CA ASN A 103 -5.68 25.85 -38.11
C ASN A 103 -5.77 24.49 -38.84
N TYR A 104 -5.97 23.39 -38.11
CA TYR A 104 -5.81 22.03 -38.63
C TYR A 104 -6.98 21.08 -38.30
N TRP A 105 -8.07 21.54 -37.67
CA TRP A 105 -9.20 20.65 -37.35
C TRP A 105 -9.85 20.01 -38.59
N GLU A 106 -10.05 20.77 -39.65
CA GLU A 106 -10.69 20.25 -40.87
C GLU A 106 -9.72 19.46 -41.76
N LYS A 107 -8.45 19.86 -41.78
CA LYS A 107 -7.45 19.29 -42.71
C LYS A 107 -6.63 18.15 -42.11
N GLY A 108 -6.42 18.17 -40.79
CA GLY A 108 -5.51 17.25 -40.10
C GLY A 108 -6.07 15.83 -39.99
N TRP A 109 -5.22 14.82 -40.16
CA TRP A 109 -5.57 13.43 -39.88
C TRP A 109 -5.94 13.23 -38.39
N PRO A 110 -6.88 12.33 -38.00
CA PRO A 110 -7.68 11.44 -38.82
C PRO A 110 -8.80 12.12 -39.59
N THR A 111 -9.01 11.69 -40.84
CA THR A 111 -10.08 12.19 -41.73
C THR A 111 -11.48 11.76 -41.29
N LYS A 112 -11.60 10.75 -40.41
CA LYS A 112 -12.88 10.30 -39.86
C LYS A 112 -13.33 11.22 -38.72
N PRO A 113 -14.39 12.03 -38.90
CA PRO A 113 -14.79 13.04 -37.91
C PRO A 113 -15.21 12.43 -36.56
N GLN A 114 -15.86 11.26 -36.57
CA GLN A 114 -16.25 10.57 -35.34
C GLN A 114 -15.05 10.14 -34.47
N LEU A 115 -13.98 9.67 -35.11
CA LEU A 115 -12.76 9.28 -34.40
C LEU A 115 -12.07 10.51 -33.82
N LYS A 116 -11.93 11.57 -34.63
CA LYS A 116 -11.33 12.84 -34.21
C LYS A 116 -12.09 13.47 -33.03
N ARG A 117 -13.43 13.45 -33.08
CA ARG A 117 -14.31 13.87 -31.98
C ARG A 117 -14.07 13.05 -30.70
N ARG A 118 -14.03 11.71 -30.80
CA ARG A 118 -13.80 10.84 -29.64
C ARG A 118 -12.45 11.15 -28.98
N MET A 119 -11.41 11.41 -29.77
CA MET A 119 -10.09 11.77 -29.26
C MET A 119 -10.10 13.15 -28.58
N ALA A 120 -10.79 14.14 -29.16
CA ALA A 120 -10.97 15.45 -28.53
C ALA A 120 -11.71 15.32 -27.19
N GLN A 121 -12.79 14.53 -27.13
CA GLN A 121 -13.50 14.24 -25.86
C GLN A 121 -12.59 13.60 -24.82
N GLN A 122 -11.67 12.71 -25.21
CA GLN A 122 -10.70 12.15 -24.29
C GLN A 122 -9.73 13.20 -23.74
N VAL A 123 -9.29 14.15 -24.57
CA VAL A 123 -8.47 15.29 -24.12
C VAL A 123 -9.25 16.19 -23.15
N LEU A 124 -10.52 16.50 -23.45
CA LEU A 124 -11.37 17.29 -22.55
C LEU A 124 -11.63 16.60 -21.21
N LYS A 125 -11.86 15.28 -21.21
CA LYS A 125 -11.99 14.49 -19.97
C LYS A 125 -10.72 14.51 -19.12
N ARG A 126 -9.53 14.63 -19.72
CA ARG A 126 -8.28 14.78 -18.97
C ARG A 126 -8.15 16.17 -18.36
N PHE A 127 -8.55 17.23 -19.07
CA PHE A 127 -8.69 18.55 -18.45
C PHE A 127 -9.68 18.54 -17.29
N ASP A 128 -10.78 17.81 -17.43
CA ASP A 128 -11.74 17.66 -16.32
C ASP A 128 -11.13 16.97 -15.10
N ALA A 129 -10.36 15.90 -15.32
CA ALA A 129 -9.66 15.20 -14.23
C ALA A 129 -8.60 16.09 -13.56
N ALA A 130 -7.98 17.01 -14.29
CA ALA A 130 -6.95 17.92 -13.78
C ALA A 130 -7.51 19.20 -13.12
N GLN A 131 -8.83 19.46 -13.21
CA GLN A 131 -9.44 20.71 -12.75
C GLN A 131 -9.18 20.99 -11.26
N GLY A 132 -9.13 19.96 -10.41
CA GLY A 132 -8.95 20.12 -8.96
C GLY A 132 -7.61 20.75 -8.62
N SER A 133 -6.52 20.19 -9.16
CA SER A 133 -5.17 20.73 -9.03
C SER A 133 -5.07 22.17 -9.56
N PHE A 134 -5.78 22.47 -10.66
CA PHE A 134 -5.84 23.82 -11.21
C PHE A 134 -6.54 24.81 -10.27
N ILE A 135 -7.72 24.45 -9.74
CA ILE A 135 -8.49 25.32 -8.82
C ILE A 135 -7.65 25.69 -7.60
N GLU A 136 -6.91 24.72 -7.05
CA GLU A 136 -6.06 24.86 -5.86
C GLU A 136 -4.82 25.70 -6.10
N ARG A 137 -4.12 25.48 -7.22
CA ARG A 137 -2.78 26.03 -7.45
C ARG A 137 -2.75 27.28 -8.31
N ALA A 138 -3.78 27.53 -9.12
CA ALA A 138 -3.78 28.65 -10.05
C ALA A 138 -3.88 30.00 -9.34
N SER A 139 -3.08 30.95 -9.81
CA SER A 139 -3.23 32.36 -9.50
C SER A 139 -4.45 32.96 -10.20
N LYS A 140 -4.80 34.21 -9.86
CA LYS A 140 -5.88 34.92 -10.56
C LYS A 140 -5.57 35.11 -12.05
N SER A 141 -4.32 35.49 -12.38
CA SER A 141 -3.87 35.66 -13.76
C SER A 141 -4.00 34.37 -14.57
N GLU A 142 -3.55 33.24 -14.00
CA GLU A 142 -3.63 31.93 -14.65
C GLU A 142 -5.09 31.49 -14.87
N ARG A 143 -6.00 31.79 -13.94
CA ARG A 143 -7.44 31.55 -14.16
C ARG A 143 -7.96 32.38 -15.32
N ASP A 144 -7.62 33.66 -15.40
CA ASP A 144 -8.05 34.54 -16.49
C ASP A 144 -7.49 34.06 -17.84
N GLU A 145 -6.23 33.62 -17.89
CA GLU A 145 -5.60 33.00 -19.07
C GLU A 145 -6.31 31.71 -19.49
N ALA A 146 -6.58 30.80 -18.55
CA ALA A 146 -7.33 29.58 -18.82
C ALA A 146 -8.75 29.87 -19.35
N GLN A 147 -9.41 30.89 -18.80
CA GLN A 147 -10.73 31.33 -19.29
C GLN A 147 -10.64 31.83 -20.74
N GLY A 148 -9.59 32.58 -21.08
CA GLY A 148 -9.32 33.04 -22.44
C GLY A 148 -9.06 31.89 -23.41
N ALA A 149 -8.17 30.96 -23.04
CA ALA A 149 -7.81 29.81 -23.87
C ALA A 149 -9.01 28.90 -24.13
N LEU A 150 -9.79 28.57 -23.10
CA LEU A 150 -10.99 27.75 -23.24
C LEU A 150 -12.11 28.47 -24.00
N ALA A 151 -12.26 29.79 -23.84
CA ALA A 151 -13.23 30.56 -24.63
C ALA A 151 -12.87 30.52 -26.13
N HIS A 152 -11.58 30.66 -26.45
CA HIS A 152 -11.10 30.56 -27.83
C HIS A 152 -11.34 29.15 -28.40
N LEU A 153 -11.06 28.10 -27.62
CA LEU A 153 -11.30 26.72 -28.01
C LEU A 153 -12.78 26.44 -28.29
N ALA A 154 -13.69 26.89 -27.41
CA ALA A 154 -15.13 26.75 -27.61
C ALA A 154 -15.59 27.46 -28.90
N GLN A 155 -15.08 28.67 -29.16
CA GLN A 155 -15.34 29.42 -30.38
C GLN A 155 -14.95 28.65 -31.64
N CYS A 156 -13.78 28.00 -31.65
CA CYS A 156 -13.32 27.23 -32.80
C CYS A 156 -14.23 26.02 -33.12
N TRP A 157 -14.85 25.41 -32.11
CA TRP A 157 -15.73 24.26 -32.30
C TRP A 157 -17.22 24.61 -32.48
N HIS A 158 -17.67 25.81 -32.12
CA HIS A 158 -19.10 26.16 -32.23
C HIS A 158 -19.69 25.99 -33.64
N ALA A 159 -18.89 26.18 -34.69
CA ALA A 159 -19.36 26.07 -36.08
C ALA A 159 -19.57 24.63 -36.57
N HIS A 160 -18.76 23.67 -36.10
CA HIS A 160 -18.68 22.32 -36.68
C HIS A 160 -18.85 21.18 -35.65
N GLU A 161 -18.69 21.47 -34.35
CA GLU A 161 -18.64 20.50 -33.26
C GLU A 161 -19.34 21.02 -31.98
N GLY A 162 -20.65 21.29 -32.09
CA GLY A 162 -21.44 21.91 -31.00
C GLY A 162 -21.42 21.17 -29.66
N GLU A 163 -21.31 19.82 -29.66
CA GLU A 163 -21.19 19.05 -28.42
C GLU A 163 -19.83 19.25 -27.74
N LEU A 164 -18.73 19.33 -28.51
CA LEU A 164 -17.41 19.62 -27.95
C LEU A 164 -17.36 21.04 -27.39
N ALA A 165 -18.00 22.00 -28.06
CA ALA A 165 -18.09 23.37 -27.55
C ALA A 165 -18.81 23.44 -26.20
N LYS A 166 -19.92 22.70 -26.03
CA LYS A 166 -20.62 22.59 -24.73
C LYS A 166 -19.75 21.95 -23.65
N ASP A 167 -18.98 20.92 -23.99
CA ASP A 167 -18.05 20.29 -23.04
C ASP A 167 -16.97 21.29 -22.58
N VAL A 168 -16.46 22.12 -23.49
CA VAL A 168 -15.50 23.19 -23.17
C VAL A 168 -16.15 24.27 -22.30
N ASP A 169 -17.39 24.68 -22.57
CA ASP A 169 -18.10 25.64 -21.72
C ASP A 169 -18.30 25.13 -20.29
N GLN A 170 -18.56 23.84 -20.12
CA GLN A 170 -18.60 23.23 -18.78
C GLN A 170 -17.24 23.26 -18.08
N LEU A 171 -16.15 23.02 -18.82
CA LEU A 171 -14.79 23.17 -18.28
C LEU A 171 -14.50 24.61 -17.88
N ARG A 172 -14.96 25.61 -18.64
CA ARG A 172 -14.79 27.03 -18.28
C ARG A 172 -15.39 27.35 -16.92
N ILE A 173 -16.61 26.89 -16.65
CA ILE A 173 -17.27 27.07 -15.36
C ILE A 173 -16.43 26.45 -14.23
N ARG A 174 -15.91 25.24 -14.45
CA ARG A 174 -15.11 24.49 -13.48
C ARG A 174 -13.77 25.16 -13.19
N TYR A 175 -13.04 25.56 -14.23
CA TYR A 175 -11.73 26.22 -14.14
C TYR A 175 -11.80 27.66 -13.62
N ASN A 176 -13.00 28.27 -13.57
CA ASN A 176 -13.22 29.58 -12.94
C ASN A 176 -13.43 29.50 -11.42
N ARG A 177 -13.55 28.30 -10.84
CA ARG A 177 -13.75 28.13 -9.40
C ARG A 177 -12.50 28.55 -8.64
N GLN A 178 -12.73 29.11 -7.46
CA GLN A 178 -11.68 29.40 -6.49
C GLN A 178 -11.73 28.36 -5.37
N PRO A 179 -10.61 28.10 -4.67
CA PRO A 179 -10.62 27.28 -3.48
C PRO A 179 -11.63 27.86 -2.48
N GLU A 180 -12.54 27.03 -2.00
CA GLU A 180 -13.47 27.44 -0.94
C GLU A 180 -12.64 27.69 0.33
N ALA A 181 -12.50 28.97 0.71
CA ALA A 181 -11.87 29.33 1.97
C ALA A 181 -12.76 28.84 3.10
N VAL A 182 -12.42 27.69 3.71
CA VAL A 182 -12.99 27.30 5.00
C VAL A 182 -12.63 28.42 5.98
N PRO A 183 -13.60 29.14 6.58
CA PRO A 183 -13.30 30.16 7.57
C PRO A 183 -12.68 29.47 8.78
N VAL A 184 -11.36 29.55 8.91
CA VAL A 184 -10.68 29.15 10.14
C VAL A 184 -11.04 30.21 11.19
N GLU A 185 -11.90 29.79 12.12
CA GLU A 185 -12.29 30.54 13.30
C GLU A 185 -11.02 30.92 14.09
N ILE A 186 -10.68 32.21 14.06
CA ILE A 186 -9.52 32.78 14.75
C ILE A 186 -9.79 32.72 16.25
N LYS A 187 -9.02 31.91 16.99
CA LYS A 187 -8.93 32.00 18.46
C LYS A 187 -7.61 32.72 18.82
N PRO A 188 -7.62 33.71 19.74
CA PRO A 188 -6.56 34.70 19.86
C PRO A 188 -5.30 34.22 20.60
N ALA A 189 -4.20 34.94 20.30
CA ALA A 189 -2.80 34.75 20.68
C ALA A 189 -2.50 34.61 22.19
N PRO A 190 -1.22 34.32 22.51
CA PRO A 190 -0.46 35.37 23.19
C PRO A 190 0.88 35.71 22.51
N ALA A 191 1.35 36.91 22.83
CA ALA A 191 2.39 37.67 22.16
C ALA A 191 3.82 37.43 22.69
N SER A 192 4.78 37.97 21.92
CA SER A 192 6.19 38.27 22.25
C SER A 192 7.15 37.06 22.22
N THR A 193 8.32 37.09 21.58
CA THR A 193 9.32 38.17 21.48
C THR A 193 10.28 37.88 20.31
N ALA A 194 10.86 38.94 19.74
CA ALA A 194 11.86 38.89 18.67
C ALA A 194 13.27 38.45 19.14
N GLU A 195 13.92 37.63 18.30
CA GLU A 195 15.37 37.47 18.01
C GLU A 195 16.37 37.13 19.16
N PRO A 196 17.55 36.50 18.90
CA PRO A 196 18.31 36.52 17.64
C PRO A 196 18.88 35.17 17.13
N THR A 197 19.32 35.26 15.88
CA THR A 197 20.11 34.32 15.08
C THR A 197 21.32 33.74 15.83
N ALA A 198 21.50 32.42 15.77
CA ALA A 198 22.77 31.74 16.05
C ALA A 198 22.99 30.63 14.99
N PRO A 199 24.25 30.41 14.55
CA PRO A 199 24.56 29.61 13.37
C PRO A 199 24.42 28.11 13.65
N ALA A 200 23.97 27.39 12.61
CA ALA A 200 23.91 25.93 12.60
C ALA A 200 25.30 25.30 12.77
N PRO A 201 25.43 24.19 13.55
CA PRO A 201 26.57 23.30 13.40
C PRO A 201 26.40 22.49 12.11
N GLN A 202 27.46 22.49 11.29
CA GLN A 202 27.63 21.53 10.20
C GLN A 202 27.78 20.12 10.79
N GLY A 203 27.02 19.16 10.26
CA GLY A 203 27.22 17.75 10.57
C GLY A 203 26.11 16.86 10.03
N GLY A 204 26.38 16.21 8.90
CA GLY A 204 25.61 15.08 8.37
C GLY A 204 25.01 15.34 7.00
N GLU A 205 25.65 14.84 5.94
CA GLU A 205 25.01 14.64 4.64
C GLU A 205 23.79 13.71 4.82
N VAL A 206 22.61 14.30 4.90
CA VAL A 206 21.35 13.59 4.66
C VAL A 206 21.02 13.81 3.20
N ALA A 207 20.92 12.72 2.44
CA ALA A 207 20.46 12.73 1.06
C ALA A 207 19.19 13.59 0.93
N PRO A 208 19.05 14.40 -0.14
CA PRO A 208 17.94 15.33 -0.28
C PRO A 208 16.61 14.57 -0.16
N ILE A 209 15.74 15.08 0.72
CA ILE A 209 14.38 14.59 0.89
C ILE A 209 13.65 14.90 -0.43
N PRO A 210 13.09 13.92 -1.16
CA PRO A 210 12.16 14.24 -2.23
C PRO A 210 10.99 14.97 -1.56
N ASP A 211 10.65 16.17 -2.04
CA ASP A 211 9.47 16.89 -1.58
C ASP A 211 8.25 15.99 -1.79
N VAL A 212 7.79 15.36 -0.71
CA VAL A 212 6.50 14.68 -0.71
C VAL A 212 5.46 15.79 -0.66
N ASP A 213 4.90 16.13 -1.81
CA ASP A 213 3.76 17.02 -1.90
C ASP A 213 2.57 16.38 -1.16
N VAL A 214 2.26 16.90 0.03
CA VAL A 214 1.19 16.39 0.89
C VAL A 214 -0.13 16.85 0.30
N ASN A 215 -0.75 16.01 -0.51
CA ASN A 215 -1.97 16.34 -1.23
C ASN A 215 -3.19 15.67 -0.57
N SER A 216 -3.93 16.41 0.25
CA SER A 216 -5.17 15.97 0.90
C SER A 216 -6.45 16.39 0.16
N SER A 217 -6.35 16.83 -1.10
CA SER A 217 -7.47 17.41 -1.87
C SER A 217 -8.61 16.44 -2.20
N SER A 218 -8.30 15.14 -2.29
CA SER A 218 -9.27 14.09 -2.61
C SER A 218 -8.82 12.77 -2.01
N ASP A 219 -9.74 11.84 -1.73
CA ASP A 219 -9.39 10.51 -1.21
C ASP A 219 -8.39 9.76 -2.11
N LYS A 220 -8.44 9.99 -3.43
CA LYS A 220 -7.50 9.39 -4.38
C LYS A 220 -6.12 10.03 -4.30
N ALA A 221 -6.04 11.36 -4.22
CA ALA A 221 -4.77 12.07 -4.06
C ALA A 221 -4.15 11.77 -2.69
N TRP A 222 -4.98 11.75 -1.65
CA TRP A 222 -4.58 11.41 -0.29
C TRP A 222 -4.06 9.98 -0.22
N LYS A 223 -4.78 9.01 -0.81
CA LYS A 223 -4.28 7.64 -0.95
C LYS A 223 -2.95 7.60 -1.68
N GLN A 224 -2.78 8.36 -2.76
CA GLN A 224 -1.51 8.40 -3.50
C GLN A 224 -0.38 8.98 -2.66
N THR A 225 -0.61 10.08 -1.94
CA THR A 225 0.36 10.66 -1.00
C THR A 225 0.74 9.65 0.08
N LEU A 226 -0.23 8.97 0.70
CA LEU A 226 0.04 7.94 1.69
C LEU A 226 0.87 6.78 1.12
N MET A 227 0.58 6.36 -0.11
CA MET A 227 1.36 5.33 -0.80
C MET A 227 2.79 5.79 -1.07
N THR A 228 2.98 7.01 -1.58
CA THR A 228 4.34 7.56 -1.84
C THR A 228 5.14 7.71 -0.55
N VAL A 229 4.52 8.16 0.55
CA VAL A 229 5.17 8.21 1.86
C VAL A 229 5.52 6.80 2.34
N ALA A 230 4.60 5.84 2.20
CA ALA A 230 4.84 4.45 2.58
C ALA A 230 6.00 3.85 1.79
N ASP A 231 6.08 4.10 0.48
CA ASP A 231 7.16 3.63 -0.39
C ASP A 231 8.51 4.20 0.05
N LEU A 232 8.59 5.52 0.29
CA LEU A 232 9.79 6.18 0.78
C LEU A 232 10.24 5.64 2.15
N LEU A 233 9.30 5.37 3.05
CA LEU A 233 9.58 4.80 4.36
C LEU A 233 10.11 3.36 4.24
N CYS A 234 9.51 2.53 3.39
CA CYS A 234 9.97 1.16 3.16
C CYS A 234 11.35 1.10 2.49
N GLU A 235 11.66 2.05 1.60
CA GLU A 235 12.97 2.13 0.94
C GLU A 235 14.07 2.57 1.89
N ARG A 236 13.79 3.54 2.76
CA ARG A 236 14.79 4.10 3.70
C ARG A 236 14.99 3.22 4.94
N HIS A 237 13.91 2.63 5.44
CA HIS A 237 13.87 1.86 6.68
C HIS A 237 13.06 0.58 6.49
N PRO A 238 13.59 -0.41 5.74
CA PRO A 238 12.87 -1.64 5.43
C PRO A 238 12.55 -2.51 6.66
N ASP A 239 13.29 -2.32 7.75
CA ASP A 239 13.08 -2.96 9.05
C ASP A 239 12.02 -2.25 9.92
N SER A 240 11.56 -1.07 9.51
CA SER A 240 10.58 -0.28 10.27
C SER A 240 9.13 -0.62 9.88
N PRO A 241 8.25 -0.92 10.85
CA PRO A 241 6.87 -1.33 10.56
C PRO A 241 6.00 -0.20 9.99
N ILE A 242 6.35 1.07 10.22
CA ILE A 242 5.47 2.20 9.96
C ILE A 242 5.11 2.35 8.47
N GLY A 243 6.05 2.11 7.56
CA GLY A 243 5.81 2.21 6.11
C GLY A 243 4.79 1.15 5.66
N TYR A 244 4.95 -0.08 6.12
CA TYR A 244 4.05 -1.18 5.80
C TYR A 244 2.65 -0.97 6.38
N SER A 245 2.54 -0.51 7.63
CA SER A 245 1.26 -0.16 8.25
C SER A 245 0.55 0.98 7.52
N LEU A 246 1.28 2.01 7.12
CA LEU A 246 0.73 3.13 6.34
C LEU A 246 0.19 2.67 4.99
N ARG A 247 0.89 1.76 4.31
CA ARG A 247 0.44 1.15 3.05
C ARG A 247 -0.89 0.42 3.22
N ARG A 248 -1.04 -0.40 4.27
CA ARG A 248 -2.32 -1.10 4.55
C ARG A 248 -3.45 -0.11 4.84
N HIS A 249 -3.18 0.93 5.61
CA HIS A 249 -4.15 2.01 5.84
C HIS A 249 -4.58 2.65 4.51
N ALA A 250 -3.63 3.04 3.64
CA ALA A 250 -3.93 3.64 2.35
C ALA A 250 -4.78 2.73 1.44
N VAL A 251 -4.55 1.41 1.48
CA VAL A 251 -5.30 0.44 0.67
C VAL A 251 -6.72 0.22 1.22
N TRP A 252 -6.86 0.00 2.52
CA TRP A 252 -8.12 -0.45 3.14
C TRP A 252 -9.00 0.65 3.72
N HIS A 253 -8.50 1.85 3.96
CA HIS A 253 -9.28 2.95 4.55
C HIS A 253 -10.52 3.29 3.71
N THR A 254 -10.40 3.23 2.38
CA THR A 254 -11.52 3.51 1.46
C THR A 254 -12.56 2.38 1.38
N ILE A 255 -12.25 1.19 1.89
CA ILE A 255 -13.14 0.03 1.83
C ILE A 255 -14.00 0.02 3.09
N THR A 256 -15.18 0.61 3.03
CA THR A 256 -16.10 0.74 4.18
C THR A 256 -17.15 -0.36 4.26
N ALA A 257 -17.38 -1.09 3.16
CA ALA A 257 -18.34 -2.19 3.08
C ALA A 257 -17.73 -3.37 2.30
N ALA A 258 -18.21 -4.58 2.60
CA ALA A 258 -17.81 -5.78 1.88
C ALA A 258 -18.34 -5.76 0.43
N PRO A 259 -17.61 -6.36 -0.54
CA PRO A 259 -18.08 -6.46 -1.91
C PRO A 259 -19.37 -7.28 -2.01
N MET A 260 -20.23 -6.94 -2.97
CA MET A 260 -21.48 -7.66 -3.20
C MET A 260 -21.20 -9.12 -3.54
N ALA A 261 -21.80 -10.03 -2.77
CA ALA A 261 -21.70 -11.46 -2.94
C ALA A 261 -23.07 -12.08 -3.24
N ASN A 262 -23.06 -13.23 -3.91
CA ASN A 262 -24.27 -14.04 -4.10
C ASN A 262 -24.61 -14.84 -2.83
N ALA A 263 -25.69 -15.63 -2.86
CA ALA A 263 -26.13 -16.46 -1.74
C ALA A 263 -25.09 -17.51 -1.27
N THR A 264 -24.06 -17.80 -2.06
CA THR A 264 -22.99 -18.74 -1.75
C THR A 264 -21.69 -18.03 -1.32
N GLY A 265 -21.71 -16.72 -1.05
CA GLY A 265 -20.52 -15.94 -0.64
C GLY A 265 -19.56 -15.59 -1.78
N LYS A 266 -19.92 -15.88 -3.03
CA LYS A 266 -19.09 -15.62 -4.21
C LYS A 266 -19.23 -14.18 -4.68
N THR A 267 -18.09 -13.53 -4.90
CA THR A 267 -17.98 -12.16 -5.40
C THR A 267 -17.62 -12.13 -6.89
N PRO A 268 -17.90 -11.04 -7.63
CA PRO A 268 -17.49 -10.89 -9.02
C PRO A 268 -16.00 -10.49 -9.18
N LEU A 269 -15.21 -10.57 -8.10
CA LEU A 269 -13.81 -10.16 -8.07
C LEU A 269 -12.91 -11.30 -8.55
N ALA A 270 -11.95 -10.98 -9.42
CA ALA A 270 -10.96 -11.94 -9.87
C ALA A 270 -9.95 -12.25 -8.73
N PRO A 271 -9.54 -13.51 -8.56
CA PRO A 271 -8.50 -13.89 -7.62
C PRO A 271 -7.13 -13.34 -8.06
N ALA A 272 -6.17 -13.34 -7.14
CA ALA A 272 -4.77 -13.17 -7.52
C ALA A 272 -4.31 -14.30 -8.45
N SER A 273 -3.35 -14.03 -9.32
CA SER A 273 -2.80 -15.04 -10.23
C SER A 273 -2.14 -16.17 -9.44
N ALA A 274 -2.61 -17.40 -9.64
CA ALA A 274 -2.08 -18.60 -9.00
C ALA A 274 -0.59 -18.80 -9.34
N ASP A 275 -0.20 -18.58 -10.60
CA ASP A 275 1.19 -18.68 -11.05
C ASP A 275 2.11 -17.69 -10.32
N ARG A 276 1.67 -16.45 -10.13
CA ARG A 276 2.44 -15.45 -9.35
C ARG A 276 2.55 -15.83 -7.88
N THR A 277 1.46 -16.34 -7.30
CA THR A 277 1.45 -16.79 -5.91
C THR A 277 2.42 -17.94 -5.69
N ALA A 278 2.44 -18.91 -6.62
CA ALA A 278 3.39 -20.02 -6.61
C ALA A 278 4.84 -19.56 -6.78
N ASP A 279 5.12 -18.58 -7.65
CA ASP A 279 6.46 -17.98 -7.79
C ASP A 279 6.94 -17.32 -6.49
N TYR A 280 6.07 -16.56 -5.83
CA TYR A 280 6.41 -15.93 -4.55
C TYR A 280 6.72 -16.97 -3.46
N LEU A 281 5.88 -18.00 -3.33
CA LEU A 281 6.08 -19.08 -2.36
C LEU A 281 7.38 -19.86 -2.64
N ALA A 282 7.70 -20.13 -3.91
CA ALA A 282 8.93 -20.81 -4.29
C ALA A 282 10.20 -20.01 -3.92
N ARG A 283 10.12 -18.67 -3.93
CA ARG A 283 11.23 -17.77 -3.63
C ARG A 283 11.33 -17.39 -2.15
N LEU A 284 10.32 -17.70 -1.32
CA LEU A 284 10.30 -17.39 0.12
C LEU A 284 11.55 -17.86 0.90
N PRO A 285 12.09 -19.09 0.71
CA PRO A 285 13.23 -19.56 1.48
C PRO A 285 14.52 -18.73 1.27
N ALA A 286 14.60 -18.00 0.15
CA ALA A 286 15.69 -17.09 -0.18
C ALA A 286 15.16 -15.67 -0.38
N ALA A 287 14.21 -15.24 0.48
CA ALA A 287 13.57 -13.95 0.37
C ALA A 287 14.60 -12.80 0.45
N ASP A 288 14.48 -11.87 -0.50
CA ASP A 288 15.21 -10.61 -0.52
C ASP A 288 14.23 -9.42 -0.40
N ASN A 289 14.75 -8.21 -0.18
CA ASN A 289 13.93 -7.00 -0.12
C ASN A 289 13.14 -6.77 -1.43
N LYS A 290 13.64 -7.24 -2.58
CA LYS A 290 12.94 -7.13 -3.87
C LYS A 290 11.71 -8.02 -3.94
N LEU A 291 11.80 -9.26 -3.48
CA LEU A 291 10.66 -10.17 -3.37
C LEU A 291 9.58 -9.55 -2.48
N LEU A 292 9.97 -9.02 -1.31
CA LEU A 292 9.03 -8.35 -0.42
C LEU A 292 8.34 -7.17 -1.13
N GLN A 293 9.09 -6.29 -1.83
CA GLN A 293 8.52 -5.20 -2.62
C GLN A 293 7.55 -5.67 -3.71
N GLN A 294 7.86 -6.77 -4.41
CA GLN A 294 7.00 -7.35 -5.44
C GLN A 294 5.68 -7.87 -4.87
N ILE A 295 5.73 -8.55 -3.72
CA ILE A 295 4.53 -9.02 -3.00
C ILE A 295 3.68 -7.80 -2.58
N GLU A 296 4.30 -6.79 -1.98
CA GLU A 296 3.64 -5.54 -1.54
C GLU A 296 2.94 -4.78 -2.68
N GLN A 297 3.56 -4.76 -3.86
CA GLN A 297 2.97 -4.16 -5.06
C GLN A 297 1.73 -4.94 -5.52
N SER A 298 1.80 -6.28 -5.52
CA SER A 298 0.64 -7.13 -5.83
C SER A 298 -0.49 -6.94 -4.81
N LEU A 299 -0.17 -6.81 -3.51
CA LEU A 299 -1.15 -6.52 -2.46
C LEU A 299 -1.85 -5.17 -2.64
N THR A 300 -1.14 -4.16 -3.13
CA THR A 300 -1.72 -2.83 -3.42
C THR A 300 -2.75 -2.91 -4.55
N LEU A 301 -2.51 -3.75 -5.56
CA LEU A 301 -3.39 -3.95 -6.71
C LEU A 301 -4.57 -4.90 -6.42
N ALA A 302 -4.42 -5.81 -5.45
CA ALA A 302 -5.41 -6.79 -5.06
C ALA A 302 -5.77 -6.66 -3.56
N PRO A 303 -6.63 -5.69 -3.16
CA PRO A 303 -6.91 -5.40 -1.75
C PRO A 303 -7.52 -6.55 -0.95
N TYR A 304 -8.18 -7.49 -1.62
CA TYR A 304 -8.85 -8.65 -1.02
C TYR A 304 -8.01 -9.94 -1.10
N TRP A 305 -6.78 -9.89 -1.62
CA TRP A 305 -5.86 -11.02 -1.57
C TRP A 305 -5.22 -11.07 -0.18
N LEU A 306 -5.94 -11.64 0.78
CA LEU A 306 -5.55 -11.62 2.18
C LEU A 306 -4.40 -12.58 2.47
N ASP A 307 -4.35 -13.72 1.80
CA ASP A 307 -3.24 -14.69 1.92
C ASP A 307 -1.88 -14.08 1.54
N GLY A 308 -1.84 -13.13 0.60
CA GLY A 308 -0.61 -12.43 0.24
C GLY A 308 0.02 -11.69 1.43
N HIS A 309 -0.76 -11.31 2.44
CA HIS A 309 -0.24 -10.65 3.64
C HIS A 309 0.51 -11.63 4.55
N ALA A 310 0.05 -12.88 4.65
CA ALA A 310 0.79 -13.93 5.34
C ALA A 310 2.11 -14.24 4.63
N ILE A 311 2.09 -14.29 3.30
CA ILE A 311 3.29 -14.47 2.47
C ILE A 311 4.27 -13.29 2.67
N ALA A 312 3.78 -12.05 2.67
CA ALA A 312 4.60 -10.87 2.93
C ALA A 312 5.22 -10.89 4.34
N ALA A 313 4.45 -11.29 5.36
CA ALA A 313 4.93 -11.42 6.72
C ALA A 313 5.99 -12.53 6.85
N GLN A 314 5.81 -13.66 6.18
CA GLN A 314 6.82 -14.73 6.11
C GLN A 314 8.10 -14.24 5.44
N ALA A 315 8.01 -13.52 4.31
CA ALA A 315 9.17 -12.92 3.66
C ALA A 315 9.90 -11.92 4.58
N ALA A 316 9.16 -11.09 5.33
CA ALA A 316 9.71 -10.18 6.32
C ALA A 316 10.43 -10.92 7.46
N LEU A 317 9.88 -12.04 7.94
CA LEU A 317 10.53 -12.90 8.95
C LEU A 317 11.85 -13.50 8.44
N GLN A 318 11.89 -13.97 7.19
CA GLN A 318 13.12 -14.49 6.57
C GLN A 318 14.22 -13.43 6.46
N LEU A 319 13.83 -12.17 6.28
CA LEU A 319 14.74 -11.01 6.28
C LEU A 319 15.15 -10.54 7.69
N GLY A 320 14.57 -11.13 8.75
CA GLY A 320 14.81 -10.74 10.15
C GLY A 320 13.95 -9.56 10.63
N TYR A 321 12.98 -9.10 9.86
CA TYR A 321 12.10 -7.98 10.19
C TYR A 321 10.88 -8.43 11.01
N GLY A 322 11.11 -8.95 12.22
CA GLY A 322 10.05 -9.49 13.09
C GLY A 322 8.96 -8.48 13.43
N HIS A 323 9.33 -7.23 13.72
CA HIS A 323 8.36 -6.16 14.02
C HIS A 323 7.47 -5.81 12.82
N VAL A 324 8.02 -5.86 11.61
CA VAL A 324 7.27 -5.64 10.36
C VAL A 324 6.25 -6.75 10.15
N ALA A 325 6.67 -8.01 10.33
CA ALA A 325 5.77 -9.16 10.21
C ALA A 325 4.61 -9.10 11.20
N GLN A 326 4.87 -8.72 12.45
CA GLN A 326 3.82 -8.52 13.46
C GLN A 326 2.88 -7.38 13.07
N ALA A 327 3.40 -6.23 12.62
CA ALA A 327 2.57 -5.11 12.20
C ALA A 327 1.67 -5.43 11.00
N MET A 328 2.13 -6.29 10.06
CA MET A 328 1.31 -6.79 8.95
C MET A 328 0.16 -7.67 9.45
N ARG A 329 0.43 -8.56 10.41
CA ARG A 329 -0.57 -9.40 11.07
C ARG A 329 -1.62 -8.55 11.80
N ASP A 330 -1.17 -7.59 12.60
CA ASP A 330 -2.05 -6.70 13.37
C ASP A 330 -2.94 -5.85 12.44
N ALA A 331 -2.38 -5.34 11.35
CA ALA A 331 -3.15 -4.58 10.36
C ALA A 331 -4.22 -5.43 9.69
N LEU A 332 -3.92 -6.69 9.34
CA LEU A 332 -4.88 -7.62 8.75
C LEU A 332 -5.98 -8.01 9.76
N ASN A 333 -5.62 -8.28 11.01
CA ASN A 333 -6.60 -8.53 12.08
C ASN A 333 -7.54 -7.34 12.26
N ALA A 334 -7.02 -6.12 12.35
CA ALA A 334 -7.84 -4.91 12.45
C ALA A 334 -8.78 -4.72 11.25
N PHE A 335 -8.34 -5.08 10.04
CA PHE A 335 -9.19 -5.03 8.84
C PHE A 335 -10.32 -6.06 8.88
N LEU A 336 -10.02 -7.29 9.32
CA LEU A 336 -11.00 -8.36 9.46
C LEU A 336 -11.98 -8.13 10.61
N ASP A 337 -11.56 -7.52 11.70
CA ASP A 337 -12.46 -7.15 12.81
C ASP A 337 -13.46 -6.07 12.37
N ARG A 338 -13.03 -5.16 11.49
CA ARG A 338 -13.89 -4.13 10.90
C ARG A 338 -14.89 -4.70 9.90
N LEU A 339 -14.49 -5.72 9.12
CA LEU A 339 -15.32 -6.38 8.11
C LEU A 339 -15.25 -7.91 8.24
N PRO A 340 -15.90 -8.51 9.26
CA PRO A 340 -15.76 -9.94 9.57
C PRO A 340 -16.31 -10.86 8.48
N VAL A 341 -17.25 -10.37 7.67
CA VAL A 341 -17.83 -11.10 6.53
C VAL A 341 -16.76 -11.52 5.51
N LEU A 342 -15.64 -10.79 5.42
CA LEU A 342 -14.55 -11.12 4.50
C LEU A 342 -13.94 -12.50 4.75
N LYS A 343 -14.04 -13.05 5.98
CA LYS A 343 -13.57 -14.40 6.32
C LYS A 343 -14.34 -15.51 5.59
N THR A 344 -15.55 -15.21 5.11
CA THR A 344 -16.46 -16.17 4.48
C THR A 344 -16.69 -15.94 2.98
N LEU A 345 -16.08 -14.90 2.41
CA LEU A 345 -16.26 -14.57 0.99
C LEU A 345 -15.24 -15.28 0.09
N SER A 346 -15.64 -15.46 -1.17
CA SER A 346 -14.83 -16.10 -2.20
C SER A 346 -14.76 -15.25 -3.48
N PHE A 347 -13.72 -15.44 -4.26
CA PHE A 347 -13.53 -14.82 -5.59
C PHE A 347 -14.43 -15.47 -6.66
N SER A 348 -14.35 -14.95 -7.88
CA SER A 348 -15.14 -15.42 -9.02
C SER A 348 -14.86 -16.87 -9.44
N ASP A 349 -13.74 -17.44 -9.03
CA ASP A 349 -13.36 -18.85 -9.26
C ASP A 349 -13.67 -19.76 -8.05
N MET A 350 -14.34 -19.25 -7.01
CA MET A 350 -14.63 -19.91 -5.73
C MET A 350 -13.43 -20.09 -4.78
N SER A 351 -12.23 -19.60 -5.13
CA SER A 351 -11.15 -19.53 -4.15
C SER A 351 -11.54 -18.58 -3.00
N PRO A 352 -11.23 -18.93 -1.73
CA PRO A 352 -11.58 -18.07 -0.59
C PRO A 352 -10.72 -16.80 -0.59
N PHE A 353 -11.23 -15.71 0.01
CA PHE A 353 -10.43 -14.49 0.21
C PHE A 353 -9.27 -14.71 1.18
N ILE A 354 -9.48 -15.61 2.13
CA ILE A 354 -8.50 -16.00 3.14
C ILE A 354 -8.54 -17.52 3.30
N SER A 355 -7.39 -18.16 3.22
CA SER A 355 -7.24 -19.59 3.41
C SER A 355 -7.35 -19.97 4.90
N PRO A 356 -7.69 -21.23 5.23
CA PRO A 356 -7.67 -21.69 6.62
C PRO A 356 -6.29 -21.55 7.26
N GLU A 357 -5.21 -21.77 6.51
CA GLU A 357 -3.84 -21.62 7.03
C GLU A 357 -3.54 -20.16 7.43
N THR A 358 -4.02 -19.19 6.64
CA THR A 358 -3.88 -17.75 6.97
C THR A 358 -4.75 -17.37 8.16
N LEU A 359 -5.94 -17.95 8.31
CA LEU A 359 -6.79 -17.75 9.48
C LEU A 359 -6.13 -18.29 10.76
N ASP A 360 -5.50 -19.45 10.69
CA ASP A 360 -4.75 -20.05 11.79
C ASP A 360 -3.53 -19.19 12.17
N TRP A 361 -2.83 -18.64 11.17
CA TRP A 361 -1.75 -17.68 11.41
C TRP A 361 -2.22 -16.39 12.10
N LEU A 362 -3.42 -15.91 11.78
CA LEU A 362 -3.99 -14.69 12.35
C LEU A 362 -4.55 -14.88 13.74
N ALA A 363 -5.01 -16.10 14.07
CA ALA A 363 -5.50 -16.45 15.38
C ALA A 363 -4.48 -15.97 16.42
N PRO A 364 -4.90 -15.26 17.49
CA PRO A 364 -3.98 -14.73 18.47
C PRO A 364 -3.06 -15.87 18.91
N GLU A 365 -1.75 -15.64 18.86
CA GLU A 365 -0.82 -16.48 19.60
C GLU A 365 -1.37 -16.49 21.02
N GLY A 366 -1.89 -17.65 21.45
CA GLY A 366 -2.62 -17.74 22.71
C GLY A 366 -1.80 -17.04 23.77
N VAL A 367 -2.33 -15.96 24.33
CA VAL A 367 -1.71 -15.11 25.36
C VAL A 367 -1.28 -16.02 26.49
N ALA A 368 -0.09 -16.61 26.40
CA ALA A 368 0.36 -17.77 27.18
C ALA A 368 -0.71 -18.32 28.13
N THR A 369 -1.85 -18.78 27.57
CA THR A 369 -2.94 -19.34 28.36
C THR A 369 -2.58 -20.79 28.52
N GLY A 370 -1.43 -21.06 29.14
CA GLY A 370 -0.94 -22.39 29.42
C GLY A 370 -1.14 -23.42 28.29
N GLN A 371 -1.09 -23.04 27.02
CA GLN A 371 -0.81 -23.98 25.96
C GLN A 371 0.65 -23.73 25.63
N GLY A 372 1.52 -24.35 26.42
CA GLY A 372 2.92 -24.47 26.02
C GLY A 372 2.94 -25.03 24.61
N SER A 373 3.87 -24.56 23.78
CA SER A 373 4.26 -25.23 22.54
C SER A 373 4.08 -26.73 22.73
N LEU A 374 3.16 -27.36 22.00
CA LEU A 374 2.93 -28.80 22.09
C LEU A 374 4.32 -29.44 22.03
N SER A 375 4.74 -30.09 23.12
CA SER A 375 5.99 -30.84 23.12
C SER A 375 5.93 -31.82 21.94
N ALA A 376 7.07 -32.16 21.33
CA ALA A 376 7.12 -33.13 20.23
C ALA A 376 6.34 -34.42 20.57
N ASP A 377 6.33 -34.80 21.85
CA ASP A 377 5.58 -35.95 22.37
C ASP A 377 4.05 -35.74 22.36
N GLN A 378 3.58 -34.53 22.67
CA GLN A 378 2.15 -34.20 22.64
C GLN A 378 1.61 -34.17 21.21
N ALA A 379 2.41 -33.69 20.25
CA ALA A 379 2.06 -33.75 18.83
C ALA A 379 1.99 -35.21 18.33
N ALA A 380 2.90 -36.07 18.76
CA ALA A 380 2.88 -37.49 18.42
C ALA A 380 1.63 -38.21 18.97
N ILE A 381 1.19 -37.86 20.19
CA ILE A 381 -0.05 -38.39 20.79
C ILE A 381 -1.29 -37.96 19.99
N TRP A 382 -1.36 -36.69 19.57
CA TRP A 382 -2.43 -36.18 18.71
C TRP A 382 -2.46 -36.87 17.34
N GLN A 383 -1.29 -37.12 16.76
CA GLN A 383 -1.18 -37.86 15.51
C GLN A 383 -1.63 -39.32 15.66
N CYS A 384 -1.28 -39.96 16.79
CA CYS A 384 -1.75 -41.29 17.14
C CYS A 384 -3.29 -41.34 17.26
N PHE A 385 -3.89 -40.32 17.89
CA PHE A 385 -5.34 -40.19 17.98
C PHE A 385 -6.02 -40.16 16.61
N GLN A 386 -5.49 -39.34 15.69
CA GLN A 386 -6.05 -39.22 14.34
C GLN A 386 -5.90 -40.50 13.50
N GLN A 387 -4.83 -41.27 13.69
CA GLN A 387 -4.53 -42.45 12.86
C GLN A 387 -5.07 -43.76 13.43
N GLN A 388 -5.02 -43.95 14.74
CA GLN A 388 -5.27 -45.22 15.43
C GLN A 388 -6.46 -45.15 16.41
N GLY A 389 -7.04 -43.96 16.59
CA GLY A 389 -8.19 -43.72 17.46
C GLY A 389 -7.83 -43.54 18.93
N LEU A 390 -8.86 -43.29 19.74
CA LEU A 390 -8.71 -42.87 21.14
C LEU A 390 -7.93 -43.86 22.02
N ALA A 391 -8.23 -45.16 21.90
CA ALA A 391 -7.62 -46.16 22.78
C ALA A 391 -6.09 -46.21 22.64
N ALA A 392 -5.57 -46.08 21.41
CA ALA A 392 -4.14 -46.03 21.14
C ALA A 392 -3.50 -44.74 21.68
N ALA A 393 -4.18 -43.60 21.50
CA ALA A 393 -3.72 -42.32 22.02
C ALA A 393 -3.66 -42.28 23.55
N LEU A 394 -4.65 -42.85 24.24
CA LEU A 394 -4.67 -42.92 25.70
C LEU A 394 -3.55 -43.81 26.25
N ASN A 395 -3.26 -44.95 25.61
CA ASN A 395 -2.12 -45.80 26.00
C ASN A 395 -0.78 -45.07 25.83
N MET A 396 -0.64 -44.32 24.74
CA MET A 396 0.57 -43.52 24.48
C MET A 396 0.71 -42.36 25.48
N LEU A 397 -0.40 -41.72 25.84
CA LEU A 397 -0.45 -40.69 26.86
C LEU A 397 -0.10 -41.24 28.25
N GLU A 398 -0.59 -42.43 28.61
CA GLU A 398 -0.27 -43.08 29.89
C GLU A 398 1.22 -43.37 30.02
N ALA A 399 1.84 -43.90 28.95
CA ALA A 399 3.29 -44.10 28.90
C ALA A 399 4.07 -42.79 29.04
N HIS A 400 3.57 -41.70 28.44
CA HIS A 400 4.17 -40.38 28.55
C HIS A 400 4.02 -39.81 29.97
N GLN A 401 2.83 -39.92 30.59
CA GLN A 401 2.57 -39.43 31.95
C GLN A 401 3.46 -40.07 33.01
N GLN A 402 3.86 -41.34 32.82
CA GLN A 402 4.79 -42.02 33.73
C GLN A 402 6.22 -41.43 33.71
N GLN A 403 6.59 -40.72 32.65
CA GLN A 403 7.89 -40.06 32.52
C GLN A 403 7.89 -38.63 33.10
N LEU A 404 6.71 -38.06 33.35
CA LEU A 404 6.55 -36.69 33.84
C LEU A 404 6.81 -36.64 35.34
N THR A 405 7.89 -35.97 35.72
CA THR A 405 8.31 -35.82 37.12
C THR A 405 7.79 -34.53 37.76
N GLU A 406 7.62 -33.46 36.98
CA GLU A 406 7.17 -32.18 37.51
C GLU A 406 5.63 -32.10 37.59
N PRO A 407 5.06 -31.52 38.66
CA PRO A 407 3.62 -31.36 38.82
C PRO A 407 2.98 -30.50 37.72
N ARG A 408 3.72 -29.50 37.22
CA ARG A 408 3.36 -28.71 36.04
C ARG A 408 3.13 -29.60 34.82
N ASP A 409 4.09 -30.46 34.49
CA ASP A 409 4.01 -31.31 33.31
C ASP A 409 2.89 -32.35 33.44
N GLN A 410 2.72 -32.93 34.65
CA GLN A 410 1.62 -33.83 34.95
C GLN A 410 0.26 -33.16 34.74
N CYS A 411 0.12 -31.89 35.11
CA CYS A 411 -1.10 -31.11 34.88
C CYS A 411 -1.37 -30.93 33.37
N TYR A 412 -0.33 -30.66 32.57
CA TYR A 412 -0.47 -30.59 31.11
C TYR A 412 -0.80 -31.95 30.47
N GLY A 413 -0.25 -33.04 30.99
CA GLY A 413 -0.62 -34.40 30.56
C GLY A 413 -2.07 -34.74 30.86
N GLN A 414 -2.61 -34.28 32.00
CA GLN A 414 -4.03 -34.44 32.33
C GLN A 414 -4.94 -33.54 31.49
N LEU A 415 -4.50 -32.33 31.15
CA LEU A 415 -5.21 -31.44 30.24
C LEU A 415 -5.31 -32.06 28.84
N LEU A 416 -4.22 -32.63 28.34
CA LEU A 416 -4.18 -33.34 27.07
C LEU A 416 -5.15 -34.53 27.06
N ASN A 417 -5.26 -35.28 28.16
CA ASN A 417 -6.26 -36.34 28.31
C ASN A 417 -7.69 -35.80 28.12
N ALA A 418 -8.01 -34.69 28.80
CA ALA A 418 -9.34 -34.08 28.73
C ALA A 418 -9.69 -33.62 27.31
N GLN A 419 -8.73 -33.07 26.58
CA GLN A 419 -8.90 -32.65 25.19
C GLN A 419 -9.12 -33.84 24.24
N LEU A 420 -8.38 -34.94 24.42
CA LEU A 420 -8.59 -36.17 23.63
C LEU A 420 -9.98 -36.77 23.86
N LEU A 421 -10.46 -36.77 25.11
CA LEU A 421 -11.80 -37.23 25.46
C LEU A 421 -12.89 -36.33 24.84
N GLU A 422 -12.67 -35.03 24.81
CA GLU A 422 -13.57 -34.06 24.18
C GLU A 422 -13.68 -34.29 22.67
N GLU A 423 -12.55 -34.41 21.97
CA GLU A 423 -12.52 -34.70 20.52
C GLU A 423 -13.09 -36.07 20.17
N ALA A 424 -13.01 -37.04 21.09
CA ALA A 424 -13.67 -38.34 20.94
C ALA A 424 -15.18 -38.30 21.23
N GLY A 425 -15.76 -37.13 21.54
CA GLY A 425 -17.18 -36.94 21.82
C GLY A 425 -17.61 -37.25 23.27
N MET A 426 -16.67 -37.55 24.18
CA MET A 426 -16.92 -37.80 25.60
C MET A 426 -16.92 -36.50 26.43
N THR A 427 -17.75 -35.55 26.02
CA THR A 427 -17.80 -34.19 26.56
C THR A 427 -18.08 -34.13 28.07
N ALA A 428 -18.95 -34.99 28.60
CA ALA A 428 -19.25 -35.04 30.03
C ALA A 428 -18.04 -35.44 30.89
N LEU A 429 -17.24 -36.42 30.43
CA LEU A 429 -16.02 -36.84 31.10
C LEU A 429 -14.93 -35.77 30.98
N ALA A 430 -14.75 -35.18 29.79
CA ALA A 430 -13.82 -34.07 29.58
C ALA A 430 -14.12 -32.90 30.51
N GLN A 431 -15.40 -32.50 30.65
CA GLN A 431 -15.82 -31.44 31.57
C GLN A 431 -15.50 -31.77 33.04
N GLN A 432 -15.63 -33.03 33.46
CA GLN A 432 -15.24 -33.44 34.81
C GLN A 432 -13.72 -33.30 35.01
N HIS A 433 -12.92 -33.70 34.03
CA HIS A 433 -11.47 -33.51 34.07
C HIS A 433 -11.09 -32.02 34.13
N TYR A 434 -11.69 -31.17 33.30
CA TYR A 434 -11.44 -29.72 33.34
C TYR A 434 -11.80 -29.10 34.68
N ARG A 435 -12.92 -29.50 35.29
CA ARG A 435 -13.32 -29.03 36.64
C ARG A 435 -12.32 -29.43 37.71
N ASN A 436 -11.85 -30.68 37.68
CA ASN A 436 -10.86 -31.18 38.64
C ASN A 436 -9.52 -30.46 38.48
N LEU A 437 -9.09 -30.23 37.24
CA LEU A 437 -7.87 -29.48 36.94
C LEU A 437 -7.96 -28.03 37.41
N LEU A 438 -9.10 -27.37 37.15
CA LEU A 438 -9.34 -26.00 37.61
C LEU A 438 -9.31 -25.89 39.13
N HIS A 439 -9.99 -26.80 39.84
CA HIS A 439 -10.00 -26.83 41.30
C HIS A 439 -8.59 -27.08 41.86
N THR A 440 -7.84 -28.01 41.27
CA THR A 440 -6.47 -28.33 41.71
C THR A 440 -5.53 -27.14 41.48
N GLY A 441 -5.59 -26.52 40.30
CA GLY A 441 -4.76 -25.37 39.95
C GLY A 441 -5.04 -24.13 40.82
N GLN A 442 -6.29 -23.91 41.26
CA GLN A 442 -6.64 -22.79 42.15
C GLN A 442 -6.01 -22.87 43.53
N HIS A 443 -5.66 -24.07 43.99
CA HIS A 443 -5.11 -24.30 45.33
C HIS A 443 -3.61 -24.61 45.34
N MET A 444 -2.98 -24.75 44.17
CA MET A 444 -1.58 -25.11 44.06
C MET A 444 -0.68 -23.88 44.11
N GLN A 445 0.30 -23.89 45.01
CA GLN A 445 1.29 -22.81 45.10
C GLN A 445 2.41 -23.01 44.08
N LEU A 446 3.08 -21.92 43.68
CA LEU A 446 4.22 -21.98 42.73
C LEU A 446 5.33 -22.93 43.23
N THR A 447 5.52 -23.02 44.54
CA THR A 447 6.46 -23.93 45.21
C THR A 447 6.17 -25.40 44.98
N GLN A 448 4.91 -25.75 44.79
CA GLN A 448 4.45 -27.10 44.52
C GLN A 448 4.30 -27.33 43.02
N TRP A 449 4.03 -26.28 42.24
CA TRP A 449 3.77 -26.34 40.81
C TRP A 449 5.04 -26.55 39.98
N GLU A 450 6.08 -25.76 40.23
CA GLU A 450 7.32 -25.76 39.45
C GLU A 450 8.54 -25.62 40.38
N PRO A 451 8.87 -26.67 41.14
CA PRO A 451 9.94 -26.62 42.15
C PRO A 451 11.33 -26.42 41.53
N SER A 452 11.55 -26.88 40.30
CA SER A 452 12.79 -26.74 39.54
C SER A 452 13.12 -25.27 39.23
N LEU A 453 12.12 -24.47 38.86
CA LEU A 453 12.27 -23.03 38.64
C LEU A 453 12.74 -22.32 39.91
N LEU A 454 12.15 -22.66 41.05
CA LEU A 454 12.58 -22.09 42.34
C LEU A 454 14.00 -22.54 42.72
N ALA A 455 14.36 -23.80 42.45
CA ALA A 455 15.73 -24.28 42.64
C ALA A 455 16.73 -23.49 41.77
N LEU A 456 16.41 -23.25 40.50
CA LEU A 456 17.24 -22.46 39.59
C LEU A 456 17.38 -21.00 40.07
N LEU A 457 16.30 -20.37 40.52
CA LEU A 457 16.31 -18.99 41.02
C LEU A 457 17.14 -18.87 42.31
N THR A 458 17.03 -19.84 43.21
CA THR A 458 17.83 -19.87 44.44
C THR A 458 19.32 -20.10 44.15
N GLU A 459 19.65 -20.96 43.18
CA GLU A 459 21.02 -21.18 42.70
C GLU A 459 21.63 -19.89 42.11
N LYS A 460 20.89 -19.19 41.23
CA LYS A 460 21.35 -17.93 40.62
C LYS A 460 21.48 -16.77 41.62
N LEU A 461 20.71 -16.78 42.70
CA LEU A 461 20.87 -15.84 43.81
C LEU A 461 22.08 -16.17 44.68
N ALA A 462 22.38 -17.46 44.89
CA ALA A 462 23.57 -17.91 45.61
C ALA A 462 24.87 -17.63 44.83
N GLU A 463 24.86 -17.68 43.50
CA GLU A 463 26.01 -17.30 42.66
C GLU A 463 26.36 -15.80 42.73
N LYS A 464 25.45 -14.93 43.19
CA LYS A 464 25.64 -13.46 43.25
C LYS A 464 26.06 -12.91 44.62
N GLY A 465 26.31 -13.74 45.65
CA GLY A 465 26.93 -13.29 46.90
C GLY A 465 27.58 -14.44 47.68
N PRO A 466 28.80 -14.28 48.27
CA PRO A 466 29.38 -13.04 48.78
C PRO A 466 30.79 -12.68 48.25
N SER A 467 30.97 -11.44 47.80
CA SER A 467 32.28 -10.79 47.66
C SER A 467 32.30 -9.37 48.24
N SER A 468 31.76 -9.17 49.46
CA SER A 468 32.09 -7.98 50.25
C SER A 468 31.82 -8.13 51.75
N LEU A 469 32.61 -8.93 52.45
CA LEU A 469 32.92 -8.68 53.86
C LEU A 469 34.41 -8.94 54.06
N LYS A 470 35.24 -7.98 53.64
CA LYS A 470 36.61 -7.90 54.10
C LYS A 470 36.58 -7.53 55.58
N GLU A 471 37.08 -8.44 56.40
CA GLU A 471 37.54 -8.18 57.75
C GLU A 471 38.40 -6.91 57.79
N THR A 472 37.93 -5.90 58.50
CA THR A 472 38.81 -4.85 59.02
C THR A 472 39.15 -5.18 60.45
N ALA A 473 40.20 -5.98 60.64
CA ALA A 473 40.98 -5.98 61.87
C ALA A 473 42.05 -4.89 61.76
N ALA A 474 41.89 -3.78 62.51
CA ALA A 474 43.00 -2.89 62.86
C ALA A 474 42.66 -2.09 64.13
N ASN A 475 43.10 -2.64 65.26
CA ASN A 475 43.71 -1.96 66.41
C ASN A 475 43.24 -0.54 66.77
N ARG A 476 42.54 -0.45 67.91
CA ARG A 476 42.81 0.58 68.91
C ARG A 476 42.85 -0.05 70.30
N SER A 477 44.07 -0.30 70.78
CA SER A 477 44.37 -0.45 72.19
C SER A 477 45.49 0.52 72.53
N VAL A 478 45.18 1.54 73.35
CA VAL A 478 46.11 2.19 74.28
C VAL A 478 45.28 2.56 75.51
N ASN A 479 45.59 1.88 76.62
CA ASN A 479 45.12 2.06 78.01
C ASN A 479 45.83 3.26 78.70
N PRO A 480 45.54 3.61 79.98
CA PRO A 480 44.47 3.16 80.88
C PRO A 480 43.51 4.28 81.35
#